data_AF-A0A957Z4V3-F1
#
_entry.id   AF-A0A957Z4V3-F1
#
_cell.length_a   1.000
_cell.length_b   1.000
_cell.length_c   1.000
_cell.angle_alpha   90.00
_cell.angle_beta   90.00
_cell.angle_gamma   90.00
#
_symmetry.space_group_name_H-M   'P 1'
#
loop_
_entity.id
_entity.type
_entity.pdbx_description
1 polymer ?
#
loop_
_entity_poly.entity_id
_entity_poly.type
_entity_poly.pdbx_seq_one_letter_code
_entity_poly.pdbx_strand_id
1 'polypeptide(L)' 'MAARTAKKKSIRTTVSLPAEDYDELERIAEKKKVSVAWVVREAVDRYLDLESPLFRREREAT' A
#
# COMPACT_ATOMS: atom_id res chain seq x y z
N MET A 1 21.49 21.97 10.26
CA MET A 1 20.16 22.05 9.61
C MET A 1 19.69 20.64 9.31
N ALA A 2 18.72 20.12 10.06
CA ALA A 2 18.11 18.83 9.75
C ALA A 2 16.81 19.11 8.98
N ALA A 3 16.78 18.76 7.69
CA ALA A 3 15.56 18.83 6.90
C ALA A 3 14.54 17.86 7.52
N ARG A 4 13.48 18.41 8.09
CA ARG A 4 12.37 17.62 8.63
C ARG A 4 11.63 17.03 7.44
N THR A 5 11.96 15.80 7.06
CA THR A 5 11.22 15.09 6.01
C THR A 5 9.74 15.10 6.41
N ALA A 6 8.89 15.67 5.57
CA ALA A 6 7.46 15.70 5.79
C ALA A 6 6.96 14.24 5.76
N LYS A 7 6.95 13.60 6.93
CA LYS A 7 6.50 12.23 7.09
C LYS A 7 5.04 12.18 6.66
N LYS A 8 4.77 11.69 5.44
CA LYS A 8 3.40 11.41 4.97
C LYS A 8 2.69 10.67 6.10
N LYS A 9 1.57 11.21 6.58
CA LYS A 9 0.84 10.66 7.74
C LYS A 9 0.37 9.24 7.38
N SER A 10 1.07 8.23 7.88
CA SER A 10 0.68 6.83 7.73
C SER A 10 -0.33 6.48 8.81
N ILE A 11 -1.55 6.12 8.42
CA ILE A 11 -2.56 5.58 9.33
C ILE A 11 -2.38 4.06 9.40
N ARG A 12 -2.29 3.50 10.61
CA ARG A 12 -2.25 2.04 10.82
C ARG A 12 -3.67 1.50 10.79
N THR A 13 -3.93 0.55 9.91
CA THR A 13 -5.18 -0.20 9.85
C THR A 13 -4.87 -1.66 10.15
N THR A 14 -5.71 -2.30 10.97
CA THR A 14 -5.65 -3.74 11.24
C THR A 14 -6.85 -4.38 10.57
N VAL A 15 -6.62 -5.36 9.71
CA VAL A 15 -7.65 -6.14 9.04
C VAL A 15 -7.29 -7.62 9.16
N SER A 16 -8.29 -8.48 9.24
CA SER A 16 -8.10 -9.93 9.14
C SER A 16 -8.27 -10.35 7.69
N LEU A 17 -7.31 -11.11 7.17
CA LEU A 17 -7.37 -11.70 5.83
C LEU A 17 -7.62 -13.21 5.97
N PRO A 18 -8.34 -13.84 5.02
CA PRO A 18 -8.38 -15.29 4.90
C PRO A 18 -6.96 -15.87 4.81
N ALA A 19 -6.77 -17.07 5.36
CA ALA A 19 -5.45 -17.71 5.39
C ALA A 19 -4.89 -17.95 3.97
N GLU A 20 -5.76 -18.40 3.06
CA GLU A 20 -5.40 -18.65 1.66
C GLU A 20 -4.89 -17.39 0.93
N ASP A 21 -5.53 -16.24 1.19
CA ASP A 21 -5.13 -14.96 0.60
C ASP A 21 -3.79 -14.49 1.17
N TYR A 22 -3.59 -14.69 2.48
CA TYR A 22 -2.36 -14.30 3.16
C TYR A 22 -1.17 -15.14 2.67
N ASP A 23 -1.34 -16.46 2.50
CA ASP A 23 -0.32 -17.36 1.95
C ASP A 23 0.12 -16.93 0.54
N GLU A 24 -0.84 -16.52 -0.30
CA GLU A 24 -0.51 -16.04 -1.65
C GLU A 24 0.21 -14.69 -1.61
N LEU A 25 -0.17 -13.79 -0.69
CA LEU A 25 0.55 -12.53 -0.47
C LEU A 25 1.99 -12.76 0.00
N GLU A 26 2.24 -13.77 0.85
CA GLU A 26 3.60 -14.16 1.26
C GLU A 26 4.43 -14.62 0.07
N ARG A 27 3.90 -15.51 -0.77
CA ARG A 27 4.60 -15.96 -2.00
C ARG A 27 4.95 -14.81 -2.93
N ILE A 28 4.04 -13.86 -3.10
CA ILE A 28 4.29 -12.66 -3.91
C ILE A 28 5.38 -11.80 -3.28
N ALA A 29 5.34 -11.64 -1.95
CA ALA A 29 6.31 -10.86 -1.19
C ALA A 29 7.72 -11.46 -1.31
N GLU A 30 7.86 -12.78 -1.15
CA GLU A 30 9.11 -13.51 -1.33
C GLU A 30 9.67 -13.36 -2.75
N LYS A 31 8.83 -13.59 -3.77
CA LYS A 31 9.23 -13.47 -5.19
C LYS A 31 9.73 -12.07 -5.54
N LYS A 32 9.12 -11.04 -4.96
CA LYS A 32 9.49 -9.62 -5.18
C LYS A 32 10.56 -9.13 -4.21
N LYS A 33 10.95 -9.92 -3.21
CA LYS A 33 11.88 -9.55 -2.12
C LYS A 33 11.42 -8.31 -1.34
N VAL A 34 10.13 -8.24 -1.07
CA VAL A 34 9.47 -7.15 -0.33
C VAL A 34 8.70 -7.71 0.85
N SER A 35 8.16 -6.86 1.72
CA SER A 35 7.29 -7.31 2.81
C SER A 35 5.84 -7.46 2.36
N VAL A 36 5.07 -8.30 3.05
CA VAL A 36 3.61 -8.44 2.82
C VAL A 36 2.91 -7.09 2.91
N ALA A 37 3.28 -6.24 3.88
CA ALA A 37 2.74 -4.89 4.02
C ALA A 37 3.05 -3.98 2.82
N TRP A 38 4.14 -4.21 2.08
CA TRP A 38 4.39 -3.53 0.81
C TRP A 38 3.42 -4.02 -0.27
N VAL A 39 3.22 -5.34 -0.38
CA VAL A 39 2.30 -5.93 -1.35
C VAL A 39 0.86 -5.44 -1.12
N VAL A 40 0.42 -5.39 0.13
CA VAL A 40 -0.91 -4.85 0.50
C VAL A 40 -1.04 -3.39 0.07
N ARG A 41 -0.02 -2.55 0.29
CA ARG A 41 -0.06 -1.14 -0.13
C ARG A 41 -0.15 -0.99 -1.65
N GLU A 42 0.62 -1.78 -2.39
CA GLU A 42 0.57 -1.81 -3.86
C GLU A 42 -0.81 -2.29 -4.36
N ALA A 43 -1.39 -3.32 -3.74
CA ALA A 43 -2.71 -3.83 -4.09
C ALA A 43 -3.80 -2.78 -3.85
N VAL A 44 -3.73 -2.06 -2.72
CA VAL A 44 -4.62 -0.94 -2.42
C VAL A 44 -4.48 0.18 -3.44
N ASP A 45 -3.26 0.54 -3.84
CA ASP A 45 -3.03 1.60 -4.83
C ASP A 45 -3.68 1.24 -6.18
N ARG A 46 -3.47 0.00 -6.64
CA ARG A 46 -4.09 -0.52 -7.86
C ARG A 46 -5.61 -0.61 -7.76
N TYR A 47 -6.14 -1.04 -6.62
CA TYR A 47 -7.58 -1.11 -6.40
C TYR A 47 -8.21 0.29 -6.45
N LEU A 48 -7.59 1.28 -5.80
CA LEU A 48 -8.07 2.67 -5.84
C LEU A 48 -7.95 3.29 -7.23
N ASP A 49 -6.91 2.96 -8.00
CA ASP A 49 -6.77 3.40 -9.38
C ASP A 49 -7.89 2.85 -10.29
N LEU A 50 -8.31 1.60 -10.06
CA LEU A 50 -9.39 0.96 -10.80
C LEU A 50 -10.77 1.54 -10.41
N GLU A 51 -11.03 1.69 -9.11
CA GLU A 51 -12.31 2.14 -8.57
C GLU A 51 -12.51 3.66 -8.65
N SER A 52 -11.42 4.44 -8.59
CA SER A 52 -11.48 5.88 -8.74
C SER A 52 -10.37 6.44 -9.62
N PRO A 53 -10.60 6.43 -10.95
CA PRO A 53 -9.77 7.16 -11.89
C PRO A 53 -9.70 8.68 -11.59
N LEU A 54 -10.66 9.21 -10.81
CA LEU A 54 -10.82 10.65 -10.57
C LEU A 54 -9.94 11.21 -9.43
N PHE A 55 -9.59 10.41 -8.41
CA PHE A 55 -8.82 10.91 -7.24
C PHE A 55 -7.31 10.97 -7.44
N ARG A 56 -6.80 10.54 -8.61
CA ARG A 56 -5.36 10.61 -8.93
C ARG A 56 -4.81 12.05 -8.92
N ARG A 57 -5.64 13.06 -9.23
CA ARG A 57 -5.22 14.48 -9.27
C ARG A 57 -4.95 15.14 -7.92
N GLU A 58 -5.55 14.66 -6.81
CA GLU A 58 -5.36 15.31 -5.50
C GLU A 58 -4.03 14.92 -4.83
N ARG A 59 -3.41 13.81 -5.24
CA ARG A 59 -2.16 13.30 -4.61
C ARG A 59 -0.90 14.04 -5.09
N GLU A 60 -1.01 14.90 -6.11
CA GLU A 60 0.07 15.73 -6.68
C GLU A 60 0.00 17.20 -6.24
N ALA A 61 -1.08 17.63 -5.58
CA ALA A 61 -1.32 19.04 -5.25
C ALA A 61 -0.92 19.47 -3.82
N THR A 62 -0.10 18.71 -3.09
CA THR A 62 0.41 19.08 -1.76
C THR A 62 1.85 18.65 -1.53
#